data_AF-A0A1Q3HMH0-F1
#
_entry.id   AF-A0A1Q3HMH0-F1
#
_cell.length_a   1.000
_cell.length_b   1.000
_cell.length_c   1.000
_cell.angle_alpha   90.00
_cell.angle_beta   90.00
_cell.angle_gamma   90.00
#
_symmetry.space_group_name_H-M   'P 1'
#
loop_
_entity.id
_entity.type
_entity.pdbx_description
1 polymer ?
#
loop_
_entity_poly.entity_id
_entity_poly.type
_entity_poly.pdbx_seq_one_letter_code
_entity_poly.pdbx_strand_id
1 'polypeptide(L)'
;MPAKSDGDATQALLSLCEDKRRWHTELNAASVKKLLAEGADVKARNKNGMTALHLAVQGPYTKAEPLPDAGVVRALLEAGAEVNARDNHQQTPVLRAVPSEQSEAIEARALEIIRVLRDAGGQVPSDVKDGRGGAFKSTSEALYRELLDAGAAIDARDDAGGTPLHSAAGMGTAPTIHLLLARGAEVNALDGLGRTPLGVALRTQAMPWVTANNRQSAFKAVVGALEAAGGKPGISYPRSDDPLAPFPLDGAALNAALKGKKLSFKHEVSSAQEVATGLHGYGEPESSLEKLTALRDSLGVAPRKVHLKGPLSLKRAFFHHGDLEVDGDLDIYRPFAVTGNVIVHGVVRDCANDSLINVLGGLKCHALYTDGEFTVGGDIEARDVVLGYYNDHILSAGTIKARVVIEDDHATMASVEAEQHFDMDTYSQGYGEGVPERLRELFVDEVFKEEEEEEGARLDKGELFYRISKGLPVFRT
;
A
#
# COMPACT_ATOMS: atom_id res chain seq x y z
N MET A 1 49.47 10.93 19.41
CA MET A 1 48.06 11.06 18.98
C MET A 1 47.30 9.95 19.67
N PRO A 2 46.22 10.23 20.42
CA PRO A 2 45.45 9.14 21.02
C PRO A 2 44.91 8.27 19.89
N ALA A 3 45.07 6.95 20.01
CA ALA A 3 44.41 6.01 19.10
C ALA A 3 42.90 6.33 19.15
N LYS A 4 42.31 6.63 17.98
CA LYS A 4 40.86 6.71 17.88
C LYS A 4 40.28 5.43 18.44
N SER A 5 39.24 5.53 19.25
CA SER A 5 38.57 4.33 19.75
C SER A 5 37.99 3.55 18.56
N ASP A 6 37.95 2.22 18.62
CA ASP A 6 37.37 1.38 17.55
C ASP A 6 35.92 1.82 17.19
N GLY A 7 35.22 2.43 18.15
CA GLY A 7 33.90 3.04 17.95
C GLY A 7 33.90 4.26 17.01
N ASP A 8 34.93 5.11 17.04
CA ASP A 8 35.02 6.30 16.20
C ASP A 8 35.25 5.93 14.72
N ALA A 9 36.12 4.95 14.45
CA ALA A 9 36.40 4.47 13.10
C ALA A 9 35.17 3.77 12.49
N THR A 10 34.46 2.98 13.29
CA THR A 10 33.22 2.31 12.89
C THR A 10 32.13 3.32 12.53
N GLN A 11 31.90 4.32 13.38
CA GLN A 11 30.91 5.36 13.11
C GLN A 11 31.29 6.21 11.88
N ALA A 12 32.59 6.46 11.68
CA ALA A 12 33.08 7.16 10.49
C ALA A 12 32.84 6.37 9.20
N LEU A 13 33.03 5.03 9.22
CA LEU A 13 32.74 4.17 8.06
C LEU A 13 31.26 4.17 7.70
N LEU A 14 30.39 3.97 8.69
CA LEU A 14 28.93 4.00 8.49
C LEU A 14 28.48 5.37 7.96
N SER A 15 28.93 6.46 8.60
CA SER A 15 28.59 7.83 8.18
C SER A 15 29.10 8.15 6.77
N LEU A 16 30.28 7.68 6.40
CA LEU A 16 30.83 7.89 5.05
C LEU A 16 30.03 7.14 3.98
N CYS A 17 29.56 5.93 4.27
CA CYS A 17 28.70 5.18 3.35
C CYS A 17 27.27 5.74 3.32
N GLU A 18 26.76 6.31 4.41
CA GLU A 18 25.39 6.85 4.50
C GLU A 18 25.25 8.23 3.85
N ASP A 19 26.25 9.11 3.98
CA ASP A 19 26.16 10.47 3.45
C ASP A 19 26.60 10.54 1.98
N LYS A 20 25.61 10.43 1.08
CA LYS A 20 25.81 10.50 -0.38
C LYS A 20 26.52 11.78 -0.85
N ARG A 21 26.44 12.89 -0.11
CA ARG A 21 27.14 14.14 -0.49
C ARG A 21 28.66 14.00 -0.46
N ARG A 22 29.16 13.05 0.33
CA ARG A 22 30.59 12.78 0.52
C ARG A 22 31.12 11.75 -0.46
N TRP A 23 30.28 11.09 -1.26
CA TRP A 23 30.73 9.96 -2.07
C TRP A 23 31.70 10.38 -3.18
N HIS A 24 31.46 11.53 -3.82
CA HIS A 24 32.33 12.00 -4.90
C HIS A 24 33.75 12.37 -4.46
N THR A 25 33.91 12.80 -3.20
CA THR A 25 35.16 13.38 -2.70
C THR A 25 35.87 12.47 -1.71
N GLU A 26 35.12 11.69 -0.93
CA GLU A 26 35.66 10.99 0.24
C GLU A 26 35.42 9.47 0.20
N LEU A 27 34.31 8.97 -0.34
CA LEU A 27 34.04 7.53 -0.38
C LEU A 27 34.74 6.89 -1.58
N ASN A 28 35.76 6.10 -1.31
CA ASN A 28 36.46 5.29 -2.30
C ASN A 28 37.09 4.08 -1.60
N ALA A 29 37.60 3.13 -2.39
CA ALA A 29 38.22 1.92 -1.84
C ALA A 29 39.37 2.22 -0.85
N ALA A 30 40.15 3.30 -1.06
CA ALA A 30 41.28 3.64 -0.20
C ALA A 30 40.83 4.20 1.16
N SER A 31 39.79 5.05 1.18
CA SER A 31 39.24 5.57 2.44
C SER A 31 38.58 4.48 3.27
N VAL A 32 37.88 3.53 2.63
CA VAL A 32 37.35 2.33 3.30
C VAL A 32 38.48 1.50 3.90
N LYS A 33 39.50 1.14 3.11
CA LYS A 33 40.66 0.36 3.57
C LYS A 33 41.38 1.05 4.74
N LYS A 34 41.48 2.37 4.71
CA LYS A 34 42.05 3.17 5.81
C LYS A 34 41.21 3.06 7.09
N LEU A 35 39.90 3.26 7.02
CA LEU A 35 39.02 3.17 8.20
C LEU A 35 39.03 1.77 8.81
N LEU A 36 39.07 0.73 7.98
CA LEU A 36 39.22 -0.65 8.44
C LEU A 36 40.57 -0.89 9.15
N ALA A 37 41.67 -0.32 8.63
CA ALA A 37 42.97 -0.36 9.30
C ALA A 37 43.01 0.45 10.61
N GLU A 38 42.14 1.46 10.75
CA GLU A 38 41.90 2.21 12.00
C GLU A 38 40.98 1.46 12.99
N GLY A 39 40.55 0.22 12.69
CA GLY A 39 39.74 -0.61 13.59
C GLY A 39 38.23 -0.55 13.37
N ALA A 40 37.76 0.01 12.25
CA ALA A 40 36.33 0.02 11.94
C ALA A 40 35.77 -1.41 11.80
N ASP A 41 34.69 -1.71 12.52
CA ASP A 41 33.95 -2.96 12.35
C ASP A 41 33.07 -2.90 11.09
N VAL A 42 33.46 -3.66 10.07
CA VAL A 42 32.74 -3.75 8.78
C VAL A 42 31.33 -4.36 8.92
N LYS A 43 31.07 -5.08 10.02
CA LYS A 43 29.79 -5.75 10.31
C LYS A 43 28.87 -4.91 11.18
N ALA A 44 29.34 -3.78 11.69
CA ALA A 44 28.55 -2.87 12.49
C ALA A 44 27.31 -2.38 11.73
N ARG A 45 26.26 -2.07 12.50
CA ARG A 45 24.95 -1.68 11.98
C ARG A 45 24.58 -0.30 12.48
N ASN A 46 23.98 0.51 11.60
CA ASN A 46 23.35 1.76 12.01
C ASN A 46 21.99 1.51 12.68
N LYS A 47 21.28 2.58 13.05
CA LYS A 47 19.95 2.53 13.67
C LYS A 47 18.87 1.77 12.87
N ASN A 48 19.06 1.65 11.55
CA ASN A 48 18.16 0.93 10.65
C ASN A 48 18.57 -0.53 10.45
N GLY A 49 19.57 -1.01 11.21
CA GLY A 49 20.13 -2.35 11.06
C GLY A 49 21.03 -2.52 9.84
N MET A 50 21.37 -1.43 9.13
CA MET A 50 22.13 -1.47 7.88
C MET A 50 23.63 -1.47 8.15
N THR A 51 24.36 -2.35 7.45
CA THR A 51 25.84 -2.36 7.43
C THR A 51 26.39 -1.37 6.41
N ALA A 52 27.71 -1.12 6.44
CA ALA A 52 28.39 -0.32 5.42
C ALA A 52 28.12 -0.84 3.99
N LEU A 53 28.03 -2.17 3.82
CA LEU A 53 27.72 -2.79 2.53
C LEU A 53 26.29 -2.49 2.06
N HIS A 54 25.29 -2.46 2.97
CA HIS A 54 23.92 -2.08 2.59
C HIS A 54 23.83 -0.63 2.10
N LEU A 55 24.65 0.26 2.67
CA LEU A 55 24.65 1.68 2.37
C LEU A 55 25.38 1.97 1.05
N ALA A 56 26.56 1.36 0.87
CA ALA A 56 27.43 1.60 -0.29
C ALA A 56 26.88 1.08 -1.63
N VAL A 57 25.88 0.20 -1.61
CA VAL A 57 25.28 -0.38 -2.83
C VAL A 57 24.05 0.40 -3.33
N GLN A 58 23.54 1.34 -2.54
CA GLN A 58 22.28 2.01 -2.87
C GLN A 58 22.43 2.91 -4.10
N GLY A 59 21.56 2.69 -5.08
CA GLY A 59 21.41 3.60 -6.20
C GLY A 59 20.93 4.99 -5.76
N PRO A 60 21.09 6.00 -6.63
CA PRO A 60 20.59 7.35 -6.37
C PRO A 60 19.06 7.40 -6.41
N TYR A 61 18.45 8.20 -5.52
CA TYR A 61 17.01 8.50 -5.56
C TYR A 61 16.68 9.62 -6.54
N THR A 62 17.64 10.51 -6.78
CA THR A 62 17.54 11.63 -7.72
C THR A 62 18.71 11.61 -8.67
N LYS A 63 18.57 12.20 -9.87
CA LYS A 63 19.67 12.25 -10.86
C LYS A 63 20.91 13.02 -10.38
N ALA A 64 20.79 13.81 -9.30
CA ALA A 64 21.90 14.56 -8.73
C ALA A 64 22.73 13.74 -7.73
N GLU A 65 22.21 12.61 -7.24
CA GLU A 65 22.94 11.75 -6.32
C GLU A 65 24.00 10.90 -7.05
N PRO A 66 25.14 10.61 -6.40
CA PRO A 66 26.21 9.80 -6.98
C PRO A 66 25.77 8.37 -7.23
N LEU A 67 26.37 7.78 -8.27
CA LEU A 67 26.31 6.33 -8.47
C LEU A 67 27.20 5.62 -7.43
N PRO A 68 26.75 4.47 -6.89
CA PRO A 68 27.57 3.66 -5.99
C PRO A 68 28.81 3.12 -6.71
N ASP A 69 29.96 3.05 -6.02
CA ASP A 69 31.23 2.60 -6.57
C ASP A 69 31.46 1.10 -6.34
N ALA A 70 31.58 0.32 -7.42
CA ALA A 70 31.88 -1.11 -7.33
C ALA A 70 33.23 -1.39 -6.64
N GLY A 71 34.19 -0.47 -6.71
CA GLY A 71 35.47 -0.57 -5.99
C GLY A 71 35.30 -0.50 -4.46
N VAL A 72 34.39 0.34 -3.99
CA VAL A 72 34.01 0.43 -2.56
C VAL A 72 33.34 -0.87 -2.11
N VAL A 73 32.39 -1.38 -2.91
CA VAL A 73 31.70 -2.65 -2.63
C VAL A 73 32.70 -3.81 -2.53
N ARG A 74 33.65 -3.92 -3.47
CA ARG A 74 34.71 -4.93 -3.43
C ARG A 74 35.59 -4.79 -2.18
N ALA A 75 36.00 -3.57 -1.82
CA ALA A 75 36.83 -3.34 -0.64
C ALA A 75 36.12 -3.77 0.66
N LEU A 76 34.81 -3.55 0.78
CA LEU A 76 34.03 -4.00 1.92
C LEU A 76 33.92 -5.53 1.97
N LEU A 77 33.69 -6.19 0.82
CA LEU A 77 33.63 -7.65 0.72
C LEU A 77 34.97 -8.31 1.03
N GLU A 78 36.08 -7.77 0.49
CA GLU A 78 37.46 -8.20 0.80
C GLU A 78 37.76 -8.12 2.30
N ALA A 79 37.15 -7.17 3.01
CA ALA A 79 37.29 -6.98 4.43
C ALA A 79 36.37 -7.87 5.28
N GLY A 80 35.56 -8.75 4.67
CA GLY A 80 34.67 -9.66 5.37
C GLY A 80 33.29 -9.10 5.71
N ALA A 81 32.83 -8.07 4.96
CA ALA A 81 31.44 -7.63 5.05
C ALA A 81 30.48 -8.80 4.77
N GLU A 82 29.42 -8.91 5.57
CA GLU A 82 28.42 -9.96 5.42
C GLU A 82 27.50 -9.67 4.23
N VAL A 83 27.75 -10.36 3.11
CA VAL A 83 27.03 -10.17 1.84
C VAL A 83 25.52 -10.45 1.92
N ASN A 84 25.10 -11.27 2.90
CA ASN A 84 23.71 -11.66 3.15
C ASN A 84 23.16 -11.12 4.48
N ALA A 85 23.81 -10.14 5.11
CA ALA A 85 23.25 -9.49 6.29
C ALA A 85 21.87 -8.90 5.95
N ARG A 86 20.97 -8.90 6.94
CA ARG A 86 19.61 -8.35 6.81
C ARG A 86 19.44 -7.11 7.67
N ASP A 87 18.94 -6.02 7.09
CA ASP A 87 18.55 -4.82 7.83
C ASP A 87 17.19 -4.98 8.55
N ASN A 88 16.69 -3.92 9.20
CA ASN A 88 15.42 -3.96 9.93
C ASN A 88 14.19 -4.21 9.04
N HIS A 89 14.32 -4.07 7.71
CA HIS A 89 13.31 -4.40 6.72
C HIS A 89 13.54 -5.77 6.07
N GLN A 90 14.44 -6.59 6.64
CA GLN A 90 14.85 -7.90 6.14
C GLN A 90 15.52 -7.87 4.77
N GLN A 91 15.94 -6.70 4.29
CA GLN A 91 16.59 -6.55 2.98
C GLN A 91 18.06 -6.97 3.06
N THR A 92 18.57 -7.64 2.04
CA THR A 92 20.00 -7.89 1.84
C THR A 92 20.65 -6.79 1.00
N PRO A 93 21.98 -6.67 0.97
CA PRO A 93 22.69 -5.79 0.05
C PRO A 93 22.27 -5.97 -1.42
N VAL A 94 22.02 -7.20 -1.87
CA VAL A 94 21.53 -7.45 -3.25
C VAL A 94 20.20 -6.75 -3.49
N LEU A 95 19.25 -6.86 -2.56
CA LEU A 95 17.95 -6.18 -2.66
C LEU A 95 18.09 -4.65 -2.59
N ARG A 96 19.01 -4.13 -1.75
CA ARG A 96 19.28 -2.68 -1.66
C ARG A 96 19.95 -2.10 -2.90
N ALA A 97 20.61 -2.93 -3.71
CA ALA A 97 21.22 -2.52 -4.98
C ALA A 97 20.21 -2.38 -6.13
N VAL A 98 18.98 -2.90 -5.98
CA VAL A 98 17.92 -2.79 -7.00
C VAL A 98 17.46 -1.32 -7.10
N PRO A 99 17.60 -0.67 -8.27
CA PRO A 99 17.31 0.74 -8.41
C PRO A 99 15.81 1.00 -8.45
N SER A 100 15.39 2.16 -7.92
CA SER A 100 14.03 2.67 -8.07
C SER A 100 13.83 3.51 -9.33
N GLU A 101 14.88 4.17 -9.80
CA GLU A 101 14.87 5.02 -11.00
C GLU A 101 15.33 4.22 -12.23
N GLN A 102 14.62 4.41 -13.34
CA GLN A 102 14.87 3.71 -14.60
C GLN A 102 15.73 4.61 -15.51
N SER A 103 17.05 4.50 -15.37
CA SER A 103 18.04 5.18 -16.21
C SER A 103 19.11 4.17 -16.60
N GLU A 104 19.56 4.24 -17.86
CA GLU A 104 20.58 3.35 -18.40
C GLU A 104 21.86 3.35 -17.55
N ALA A 105 22.32 4.51 -17.09
CA ALA A 105 23.53 4.61 -16.27
C ALA A 105 23.34 4.01 -14.86
N ILE A 106 22.16 4.21 -14.26
CA ILE A 106 21.82 3.65 -12.95
C ILE A 106 21.69 2.13 -13.04
N GLU A 107 20.99 1.65 -14.07
CA GLU A 107 20.81 0.22 -14.32
C GLU A 107 22.15 -0.47 -14.59
N ALA A 108 23.01 0.11 -15.44
CA ALA A 108 24.33 -0.44 -15.73
C ALA A 108 25.17 -0.59 -14.45
N ARG A 109 25.16 0.41 -13.56
CA ARG A 109 25.88 0.33 -12.28
C ARG A 109 25.22 -0.65 -11.31
N ALA A 110 23.90 -0.71 -11.24
CA ALA A 110 23.20 -1.68 -10.40
C ALA A 110 23.51 -3.12 -10.84
N LEU A 111 23.51 -3.40 -12.14
CA LEU A 111 23.90 -4.70 -12.70
C LEU A 111 25.34 -5.07 -12.34
N GLU A 112 26.28 -4.13 -12.46
CA GLU A 112 27.66 -4.34 -12.05
C GLU A 112 27.76 -4.72 -10.56
N ILE A 113 27.09 -3.97 -9.68
CA ILE A 113 27.13 -4.22 -8.23
C ILE A 113 26.44 -5.53 -7.87
N ILE A 114 25.28 -5.85 -8.46
CA ILE A 114 24.56 -7.10 -8.19
C ILE A 114 25.41 -8.30 -8.62
N ARG A 115 26.13 -8.21 -9.74
CA ARG A 115 27.10 -9.25 -10.15
C ARG A 115 28.21 -9.42 -9.11
N VAL A 116 28.81 -8.32 -8.65
CA VAL A 116 29.84 -8.37 -7.60
C VAL A 116 29.33 -9.03 -6.33
N LEU A 117 28.13 -8.66 -5.87
CA LEU A 117 27.52 -9.24 -4.69
C LEU A 117 27.22 -10.74 -4.88
N ARG A 118 26.62 -11.12 -6.02
CA ARG A 118 26.31 -12.52 -6.34
C ARG A 118 27.58 -13.37 -6.41
N ASP A 119 28.64 -12.87 -7.07
CA ASP A 119 29.92 -13.58 -7.18
C ASP A 119 30.58 -13.78 -5.80
N ALA A 120 30.26 -12.92 -4.83
CA ALA A 120 30.65 -13.07 -3.42
C ALA A 120 29.68 -13.94 -2.59
N GLY A 121 28.69 -14.59 -3.21
CA GLY A 121 27.70 -15.44 -2.55
C GLY A 121 26.44 -14.70 -2.05
N GLY A 122 26.22 -13.48 -2.53
CA GLY A 122 25.01 -12.70 -2.28
C GLY A 122 23.77 -13.36 -2.87
N GLN A 123 22.72 -13.43 -2.06
CA GLN A 123 21.45 -14.06 -2.44
C GLN A 123 20.26 -13.11 -2.25
N VAL A 124 19.22 -13.36 -3.04
CA VAL A 124 17.89 -12.78 -2.82
C VAL A 124 17.12 -13.70 -1.89
N PRO A 125 16.71 -13.24 -0.70
CA PRO A 125 15.86 -14.04 0.17
C PRO A 125 14.42 -14.12 -0.35
N SER A 126 13.81 -15.31 -0.23
CA SER A 126 12.44 -15.58 -0.67
C SER A 126 11.36 -15.18 0.35
N ASP A 127 11.76 -14.89 1.59
CA ASP A 127 10.87 -14.61 2.73
C ASP A 127 10.73 -13.12 3.05
N VAL A 128 11.24 -12.24 2.18
CA VAL A 128 11.09 -10.78 2.33
C VAL A 128 9.69 -10.37 1.93
N LYS A 129 8.95 -9.84 2.91
CA LYS A 129 7.54 -9.43 2.80
C LYS A 129 7.35 -7.91 2.68
N ASP A 130 8.24 -7.21 1.99
CA ASP A 130 8.10 -5.76 1.80
C ASP A 130 7.32 -5.45 0.50
N GLY A 131 6.92 -4.18 0.31
CA GLY A 131 6.17 -3.75 -0.88
C GLY A 131 6.91 -3.85 -2.23
N ARG A 132 8.15 -4.38 -2.22
CA ARG A 132 8.94 -4.78 -3.40
C ARG A 132 9.03 -6.31 -3.55
N GLY A 133 8.88 -7.07 -2.45
CA GLY A 133 8.23 -8.37 -2.32
C GLY A 133 8.58 -9.42 -3.37
N GLY A 134 9.85 -9.50 -3.78
CA GLY A 134 10.38 -10.44 -4.77
C GLY A 134 9.78 -10.39 -6.18
N ALA A 135 8.69 -9.64 -6.41
CA ALA A 135 8.16 -9.40 -7.75
C ALA A 135 9.04 -8.45 -8.57
N PHE A 136 9.85 -7.62 -7.89
CA PHE A 136 10.72 -6.57 -8.42
C PHE A 136 10.02 -5.64 -9.41
N LYS A 137 9.79 -4.38 -9.06
CA LYS A 137 9.22 -3.42 -10.02
C LYS A 137 10.32 -2.88 -10.94
N SER A 138 10.73 -3.69 -11.92
CA SER A 138 11.71 -3.30 -12.94
C SER A 138 11.22 -3.63 -14.34
N THR A 139 11.69 -2.88 -15.33
CA THR A 139 11.43 -3.18 -16.75
C THR A 139 12.56 -3.97 -17.40
N SER A 140 13.71 -4.07 -16.72
CA SER A 140 14.93 -4.64 -17.28
C SER A 140 14.97 -6.16 -17.20
N GLU A 141 15.01 -6.80 -18.37
CA GLU A 141 15.27 -8.23 -18.48
C GLU A 141 16.63 -8.60 -17.86
N ALA A 142 17.66 -7.77 -18.07
CA ALA A 142 19.00 -8.02 -17.54
C ALA A 142 19.00 -8.04 -16.01
N LEU A 143 18.29 -7.10 -15.38
CA LEU A 143 18.19 -7.04 -13.93
C LEU A 143 17.47 -8.26 -13.37
N TYR A 144 16.35 -8.66 -13.99
CA TYR A 144 15.64 -9.88 -13.61
C TYR A 144 16.52 -11.13 -13.74
N ARG A 145 17.33 -11.21 -14.80
CA ARG A 145 18.27 -12.33 -14.98
C ARG A 145 19.25 -12.43 -13.83
N GLU A 146 19.91 -11.33 -13.47
CA GLU A 146 20.87 -11.32 -12.36
C GLU A 146 20.21 -11.66 -11.02
N LEU A 147 18.99 -11.17 -10.76
CA LEU A 147 18.26 -11.44 -9.53
C LEU A 147 17.80 -12.90 -9.42
N LEU A 148 17.30 -13.49 -10.51
CA LEU A 148 16.95 -14.91 -10.58
C LEU A 148 18.19 -15.79 -10.41
N ASP A 149 19.31 -15.41 -11.03
CA ASP A 149 20.57 -16.13 -10.90
C ASP A 149 21.16 -15.97 -9.47
N ALA A 150 20.78 -14.92 -8.73
CA ALA A 150 21.04 -14.74 -7.30
C ALA A 150 20.02 -15.45 -6.38
N GLY A 151 19.14 -16.30 -6.93
CA GLY A 151 18.22 -17.15 -6.16
C GLY A 151 16.86 -16.51 -5.86
N ALA A 152 16.48 -15.41 -6.53
CA ALA A 152 15.14 -14.87 -6.38
C ALA A 152 14.06 -15.88 -6.78
N ALA A 153 13.01 -15.99 -5.97
CA ALA A 153 11.89 -16.88 -6.27
C ALA A 153 11.10 -16.36 -7.48
N ILE A 154 10.92 -17.23 -8.48
CA ILE A 154 10.30 -16.88 -9.78
C ILE A 154 8.86 -16.38 -9.65
N ASP A 155 8.13 -16.87 -8.64
CA ASP A 155 6.73 -16.49 -8.34
C ASP A 155 6.59 -15.82 -6.97
N ALA A 156 7.62 -15.12 -6.50
CA ALA A 156 7.52 -14.28 -5.31
C ALA A 156 6.37 -13.27 -5.45
N ARG A 157 5.69 -12.96 -4.35
CA ARG A 157 4.49 -12.10 -4.36
C ARG A 157 4.71 -10.81 -3.60
N ASP A 158 4.31 -9.71 -4.21
CA ASP A 158 4.25 -8.41 -3.54
C ASP A 158 3.03 -8.28 -2.61
N ASP A 159 2.89 -7.13 -1.95
CA ASP A 159 1.77 -6.85 -1.04
C ASP A 159 0.39 -6.89 -1.72
N ALA A 160 0.35 -6.72 -3.05
CA ALA A 160 -0.85 -6.85 -3.85
C ALA A 160 -1.06 -8.29 -4.36
N GLY A 161 -0.22 -9.24 -3.95
CA GLY A 161 -0.25 -10.64 -4.36
C GLY A 161 0.29 -10.91 -5.77
N GLY A 162 0.83 -9.90 -6.45
CA GLY A 162 1.31 -10.00 -7.82
C GLY A 162 2.69 -10.64 -7.91
N THR A 163 2.90 -11.46 -8.94
CA THR A 163 4.20 -12.10 -9.25
C THR A 163 5.08 -11.21 -10.16
N PRO A 164 6.39 -11.51 -10.36
CA PRO A 164 7.19 -10.87 -11.41
C PRO A 164 6.49 -10.80 -12.76
N LEU A 165 5.76 -11.86 -13.12
CA LEU A 165 5.07 -11.94 -14.41
C LEU A 165 3.92 -10.94 -14.51
N HIS A 166 3.19 -10.67 -13.42
CA HIS A 166 2.20 -9.59 -13.36
C HIS A 166 2.84 -8.21 -13.53
N SER A 167 3.97 -7.98 -12.88
CA SER A 167 4.71 -6.71 -12.97
C SER A 167 5.18 -6.45 -14.40
N ALA A 168 5.83 -7.43 -15.03
CA ALA A 168 6.26 -7.34 -16.42
C ALA A 168 5.07 -7.16 -17.39
N ALA A 169 3.93 -7.81 -17.11
CA ALA A 169 2.72 -7.68 -17.91
C ALA A 169 2.12 -6.27 -17.83
N GLY A 170 2.03 -5.70 -16.63
CA GLY A 170 1.56 -4.33 -16.40
C GLY A 170 2.51 -3.25 -16.94
N MET A 171 3.81 -3.55 -17.01
CA MET A 171 4.82 -2.65 -17.59
C MET A 171 4.97 -2.79 -19.09
N GLY A 172 4.38 -3.82 -19.71
CA GLY A 172 4.47 -4.07 -21.15
C GLY A 172 5.88 -4.46 -21.61
N THR A 173 6.61 -5.28 -20.85
CA THR A 173 8.02 -5.65 -21.13
C THR A 173 8.15 -7.07 -21.66
N ALA A 174 7.91 -7.25 -22.96
CA ALA A 174 7.95 -8.57 -23.62
C ALA A 174 9.27 -9.37 -23.40
N PRO A 175 10.48 -8.76 -23.43
CA PRO A 175 11.71 -9.50 -23.17
C PRO A 175 11.74 -10.12 -21.75
N THR A 176 11.29 -9.37 -20.74
CA THR A 176 11.14 -9.86 -19.36
C THR A 176 10.09 -10.96 -19.26
N ILE A 177 8.95 -10.84 -19.95
CA ILE A 177 7.95 -11.91 -20.03
C ILE A 177 8.58 -13.21 -20.56
N HIS A 178 9.33 -13.13 -21.66
CA HIS A 178 9.99 -14.31 -22.23
C HIS A 178 11.00 -14.93 -21.27
N LEU A 179 11.83 -14.12 -20.60
CA LEU A 179 12.75 -14.61 -19.59
C LEU A 179 12.02 -15.35 -18.46
N LEU A 180 11.00 -14.72 -17.86
CA LEU A 180 10.27 -15.30 -16.73
C LEU A 180 9.59 -16.62 -17.11
N LEU A 181 8.92 -16.67 -18.26
CA LEU A 181 8.29 -17.88 -18.77
C LEU A 181 9.32 -18.98 -19.07
N ALA A 182 10.46 -18.64 -19.67
CA ALA A 182 11.55 -19.59 -19.93
C ALA A 182 12.17 -20.13 -18.63
N ARG A 183 12.07 -19.39 -17.52
CA ARG A 183 12.51 -19.79 -16.18
C ARG A 183 11.39 -20.48 -15.37
N GLY A 184 10.23 -20.75 -15.97
CA GLY A 184 9.15 -21.53 -15.38
C GLY A 184 8.16 -20.74 -14.50
N ALA A 185 8.02 -19.43 -14.71
CA ALA A 185 6.99 -18.65 -14.02
C ALA A 185 5.58 -19.18 -14.31
N GLU A 186 4.73 -19.20 -13.29
CA GLU A 186 3.34 -19.66 -13.42
C GLU A 186 2.52 -18.65 -14.25
N VAL A 187 2.21 -19.04 -15.50
CA VAL A 187 1.59 -18.17 -16.50
C VAL A 187 0.19 -17.67 -16.12
N ASN A 188 -0.54 -18.46 -15.31
CA ASN A 188 -1.90 -18.16 -14.86
C ASN A 188 -1.98 -17.88 -13.35
N ALA A 189 -0.88 -17.46 -12.71
CA ALA A 189 -0.89 -17.09 -11.30
C ALA A 189 -1.93 -16.00 -11.03
N LEU A 190 -2.58 -16.03 -9.87
CA LEU A 190 -3.56 -15.03 -9.46
C LEU A 190 -2.96 -14.02 -8.50
N ASP A 191 -3.12 -12.73 -8.79
CA ASP A 191 -2.84 -11.65 -7.83
C ASP A 191 -3.95 -11.49 -6.76
N GLY A 192 -3.79 -10.53 -5.85
CA GLY A 192 -4.74 -10.25 -4.78
C GLY A 192 -6.10 -9.69 -5.25
N LEU A 193 -6.26 -9.41 -6.53
CA LEU A 193 -7.54 -9.07 -7.17
C LEU A 193 -8.05 -10.22 -8.07
N GLY A 194 -7.44 -11.40 -8.01
CA GLY A 194 -7.84 -12.56 -8.79
C GLY A 194 -7.50 -12.44 -10.28
N ARG A 195 -6.63 -11.51 -10.66
CA ARG A 195 -6.25 -11.30 -12.06
C ARG A 195 -5.07 -12.21 -12.41
N THR A 196 -5.01 -12.62 -13.66
CA THR A 196 -3.83 -13.27 -14.25
C THR A 196 -2.87 -12.20 -14.81
N PRO A 197 -1.61 -12.55 -15.12
CA PRO A 197 -0.71 -11.66 -15.86
C PRO A 197 -1.32 -11.17 -17.18
N LEU A 198 -2.00 -12.05 -17.94
CA LEU A 198 -2.67 -11.66 -19.18
C LEU A 198 -3.84 -10.70 -18.93
N GLY A 199 -4.65 -10.94 -17.89
CA GLY A 199 -5.70 -10.01 -17.46
C GLY A 199 -5.15 -8.62 -17.13
N VAL A 200 -4.02 -8.55 -16.42
CA VAL A 200 -3.32 -7.28 -16.13
C VAL A 200 -2.82 -6.58 -17.39
N ALA A 201 -2.25 -7.31 -18.35
CA ALA A 201 -1.79 -6.74 -19.62
C ALA A 201 -2.94 -6.14 -20.43
N LEU A 202 -4.04 -6.87 -20.61
CA LEU A 202 -5.22 -6.43 -21.36
C LEU A 202 -5.88 -5.21 -20.73
N ARG A 203 -6.04 -5.22 -19.41
CA ARG A 203 -6.56 -4.07 -18.66
C ARG A 203 -5.68 -2.84 -18.85
N THR A 204 -4.37 -3.00 -18.71
CA THR A 204 -3.43 -1.88 -18.84
C THR A 204 -3.42 -1.35 -20.27
N GLN A 205 -3.45 -2.23 -21.26
CA GLN A 205 -3.52 -1.87 -22.68
C GLN A 205 -4.73 -0.97 -23.02
N ALA A 206 -5.85 -1.12 -22.30
CA ALA A 206 -7.05 -0.30 -22.48
C ALA A 206 -6.96 1.10 -21.84
N MET A 207 -5.90 1.41 -21.09
CA MET A 207 -5.74 2.68 -20.40
C MET A 207 -5.33 3.81 -21.37
N PRO A 208 -5.88 5.04 -21.22
CA PRO A 208 -5.60 6.14 -22.15
C PRO A 208 -4.11 6.48 -22.32
N TRP A 209 -3.34 6.37 -21.22
CA TRP A 209 -1.92 6.69 -21.23
C TRP A 209 -1.10 5.74 -22.13
N VAL A 210 -1.53 4.49 -22.33
CA VAL A 210 -0.84 3.55 -23.23
C VAL A 210 -0.86 4.08 -24.66
N THR A 211 -2.00 4.62 -25.07
CA THR A 211 -2.14 5.25 -26.38
C THR A 211 -1.39 6.56 -26.47
N ALA A 212 -1.50 7.42 -25.45
CA ALA A 212 -0.82 8.72 -25.41
C ALA A 212 0.73 8.60 -25.49
N ASN A 213 1.28 7.50 -24.98
CA ASN A 213 2.72 7.24 -24.97
C ASN A 213 3.21 6.28 -26.08
N ASN A 214 2.37 5.98 -27.08
CA ASN A 214 2.72 5.07 -28.20
C ASN A 214 3.18 3.67 -27.74
N ARG A 215 2.60 3.15 -26.67
CA ARG A 215 2.98 1.88 -26.02
C ARG A 215 2.19 0.66 -26.54
N GLN A 216 1.29 0.83 -27.49
CA GLN A 216 0.35 -0.22 -27.92
C GLN A 216 1.07 -1.45 -28.50
N SER A 217 2.14 -1.25 -29.27
CA SER A 217 2.95 -2.34 -29.84
C SER A 217 3.62 -3.19 -28.76
N ALA A 218 4.14 -2.56 -27.71
CA ALA A 218 4.76 -3.24 -26.58
C ALA A 218 3.75 -4.12 -25.83
N PHE A 219 2.55 -3.59 -25.54
CA PHE A 219 1.49 -4.39 -24.91
C PHE A 219 0.97 -5.49 -25.82
N LYS A 220 0.85 -5.26 -27.13
CA LYS A 220 0.48 -6.30 -28.10
C LYS A 220 1.50 -7.46 -28.10
N ALA A 221 2.79 -7.16 -28.01
CA ALA A 221 3.83 -8.17 -27.91
C ALA A 221 3.74 -8.98 -26.60
N VAL A 222 3.49 -8.31 -25.47
CA VAL A 222 3.26 -8.97 -24.17
C VAL A 222 2.05 -9.89 -24.21
N VAL A 223 0.92 -9.41 -24.73
CA VAL A 223 -0.30 -10.22 -24.87
C VAL A 223 -0.02 -11.46 -25.70
N GLY A 224 0.59 -11.32 -26.88
CA GLY A 224 0.93 -12.47 -27.73
C GLY A 224 1.89 -13.46 -27.06
N ALA A 225 2.87 -12.98 -26.29
CA ALA A 225 3.80 -13.84 -25.56
C ALA A 225 3.09 -14.65 -24.45
N LEU A 226 2.19 -14.02 -23.70
CA LEU A 226 1.42 -14.68 -22.65
C LEU A 226 0.41 -15.68 -23.23
N GLU A 227 -0.29 -15.32 -24.31
CA GLU A 227 -1.21 -16.23 -25.02
C GLU A 227 -0.47 -17.45 -25.58
N ALA A 228 0.70 -17.24 -26.20
CA ALA A 228 1.53 -18.33 -26.73
C ALA A 228 2.00 -19.30 -25.63
N ALA A 229 2.13 -18.83 -24.40
CA ALA A 229 2.48 -19.63 -23.23
C ALA A 229 1.26 -20.25 -22.52
N GLY A 230 0.05 -20.12 -23.06
CA GLY A 230 -1.17 -20.65 -22.46
C GLY A 230 -1.79 -19.78 -21.36
N GLY A 231 -1.39 -18.51 -21.30
CA GLY A 231 -2.00 -17.50 -20.44
C GLY A 231 -3.45 -17.24 -20.82
N LYS A 232 -4.31 -17.06 -19.82
CA LYS A 232 -5.75 -16.81 -19.99
C LYS A 232 -6.10 -15.43 -19.42
N PRO A 233 -6.99 -14.64 -20.06
CA PRO A 233 -7.40 -13.33 -19.55
C PRO A 233 -7.99 -13.38 -18.13
N GLY A 234 -8.70 -14.46 -17.82
CA GLY A 234 -9.17 -14.81 -16.49
C GLY A 234 -9.29 -16.33 -16.38
N ILE A 235 -9.27 -16.83 -15.15
CA ILE A 235 -9.48 -18.25 -14.84
C ILE A 235 -10.52 -18.39 -13.74
N SER A 236 -11.27 -19.49 -13.76
CA SER A 236 -12.12 -19.86 -12.63
C SER A 236 -11.25 -20.41 -11.50
N TYR A 237 -11.55 -20.01 -10.28
CA TYR A 237 -10.89 -20.48 -9.07
C TYR A 237 -11.93 -20.66 -7.95
N PRO A 238 -11.70 -21.59 -7.01
CA PRO A 238 -12.64 -21.84 -5.93
C PRO A 238 -12.68 -20.68 -4.94
N ARG A 239 -13.83 -20.48 -4.29
CA ARG A 239 -13.95 -19.56 -3.16
C ARG A 239 -13.07 -20.05 -2.02
N SER A 240 -12.15 -19.21 -1.58
CA SER A 240 -11.31 -19.47 -0.40
C SER A 240 -12.08 -19.26 0.90
N ASP A 241 -11.64 -19.93 1.97
CA ASP A 241 -12.05 -19.62 3.35
C ASP A 241 -11.22 -18.46 3.95
N ASP A 242 -10.09 -18.11 3.34
CA ASP A 242 -9.33 -16.91 3.69
C ASP A 242 -10.13 -15.66 3.28
N PRO A 243 -10.54 -14.81 4.25
CA PRO A 243 -11.32 -13.60 3.98
C PRO A 243 -10.55 -12.53 3.19
N LEU A 244 -9.22 -12.67 3.06
CA LEU A 244 -8.37 -11.75 2.32
C LEU A 244 -8.01 -12.25 0.91
N ALA A 245 -8.46 -13.45 0.54
CA ALA A 245 -8.26 -13.99 -0.80
C ALA A 245 -9.28 -13.41 -1.79
N PRO A 246 -8.93 -13.31 -3.08
CA PRO A 246 -9.88 -12.91 -4.13
C PRO A 246 -11.15 -13.76 -4.08
N PHE A 247 -12.30 -13.12 -4.22
CA PHE A 247 -13.61 -13.75 -4.25
C PHE A 247 -13.98 -14.00 -5.71
N PRO A 248 -14.20 -15.26 -6.13
CA PRO A 248 -14.47 -15.60 -7.52
C PRO A 248 -15.82 -15.04 -7.97
N LEU A 249 -15.90 -14.70 -9.25
CA LEU A 249 -17.08 -14.08 -9.85
C LEU A 249 -17.48 -14.79 -11.14
N ASP A 250 -18.80 -14.82 -11.40
CA ASP A 250 -19.35 -15.12 -12.72
C ASP A 250 -19.71 -13.80 -13.41
N GLY A 251 -18.93 -13.44 -14.43
CA GLY A 251 -19.11 -12.19 -15.17
C GLY A 251 -20.45 -12.11 -15.90
N ALA A 252 -21.00 -13.23 -16.36
CA ALA A 252 -22.31 -13.27 -17.02
C ALA A 252 -23.43 -13.01 -16.01
N ALA A 253 -23.35 -13.65 -14.83
CA ALA A 253 -24.30 -13.42 -13.75
C ALA A 253 -24.25 -11.97 -13.25
N LEU A 254 -23.05 -11.40 -13.08
CA LEU A 254 -22.89 -9.99 -12.67
C LEU A 254 -23.49 -9.03 -13.70
N ASN A 255 -23.19 -9.23 -14.99
CA ASN A 255 -23.73 -8.40 -16.06
C ASN A 255 -25.27 -8.47 -16.12
N ALA A 256 -25.85 -9.66 -15.91
CA ALA A 256 -27.30 -9.82 -15.82
C ALA A 256 -27.89 -9.09 -14.60
N ALA A 257 -27.25 -9.20 -13.43
CA ALA A 257 -27.68 -8.53 -12.20
C ALA A 257 -27.59 -7.00 -12.29
N LEU A 258 -26.62 -6.47 -13.03
CA LEU A 258 -26.44 -5.04 -13.25
C LEU A 258 -27.55 -4.41 -14.13
N LYS A 259 -28.33 -5.21 -14.88
CA LYS A 259 -29.47 -4.73 -15.70
C LYS A 259 -29.13 -3.54 -16.60
N GLY A 260 -27.94 -3.55 -17.22
CA GLY A 260 -27.47 -2.49 -18.11
C GLY A 260 -26.77 -1.31 -17.43
N LYS A 261 -26.70 -1.28 -16.10
CA LYS A 261 -25.84 -0.35 -15.36
C LYS A 261 -24.37 -0.70 -15.66
N LYS A 262 -23.58 0.30 -16.01
CA LYS A 262 -22.15 0.11 -16.31
C LYS A 262 -21.32 0.22 -15.05
N LEU A 263 -20.37 -0.70 -14.88
CA LEU A 263 -19.23 -0.46 -14.02
C LEU A 263 -18.27 0.54 -14.71
N SER A 264 -17.39 1.17 -13.93
CA SER A 264 -16.37 2.08 -14.45
C SER A 264 -15.28 1.38 -15.27
N PHE A 265 -15.28 0.04 -15.31
CA PHE A 265 -14.30 -0.77 -16.02
C PHE A 265 -14.59 -0.86 -17.52
N LYS A 266 -13.52 -0.81 -18.32
CA LYS A 266 -13.57 -1.08 -19.78
C LYS A 266 -13.16 -2.50 -20.13
N HIS A 267 -12.90 -3.32 -19.12
CA HIS A 267 -12.40 -4.68 -19.20
C HIS A 267 -13.27 -5.61 -18.36
N GLU A 268 -13.15 -6.92 -18.59
CA GLU A 268 -13.80 -7.93 -17.77
C GLU A 268 -13.13 -8.00 -16.39
N VAL A 269 -13.93 -8.00 -15.33
CA VAL A 269 -13.45 -8.06 -13.94
C VAL A 269 -13.22 -9.49 -13.49
N SER A 270 -12.19 -9.71 -12.68
CA SER A 270 -11.74 -11.05 -12.29
C SER A 270 -12.23 -11.48 -10.89
N SER A 271 -12.62 -10.53 -10.03
CA SER A 271 -13.06 -10.81 -8.67
C SER A 271 -14.02 -9.74 -8.13
N ALA A 272 -14.70 -10.04 -7.03
CA ALA A 272 -15.49 -9.06 -6.31
C ALA A 272 -14.64 -7.92 -5.72
N GLN A 273 -13.40 -8.19 -5.32
CA GLN A 273 -12.44 -7.18 -4.86
C GLN A 273 -12.06 -6.22 -5.98
N GLU A 274 -11.91 -6.70 -7.22
CA GLU A 274 -11.70 -5.80 -8.36
C GLU A 274 -12.94 -4.92 -8.58
N VAL A 275 -14.15 -5.48 -8.51
CA VAL A 275 -15.39 -4.69 -8.61
C VAL A 275 -15.45 -3.60 -7.55
N ALA A 276 -15.04 -3.90 -6.30
CA ALA A 276 -15.00 -2.93 -5.21
C ALA A 276 -14.16 -1.69 -5.52
N THR A 277 -13.11 -1.81 -6.34
CA THR A 277 -12.28 -0.67 -6.75
C THR A 277 -12.96 0.32 -7.70
N GLY A 278 -14.16 0.00 -8.19
CA GLY A 278 -14.95 0.82 -9.10
C GLY A 278 -16.33 1.18 -8.55
N LEU A 279 -16.60 0.92 -7.27
CA LEU A 279 -17.85 1.27 -6.59
C LEU A 279 -17.87 2.74 -6.16
N HIS A 280 -17.64 3.64 -7.11
CA HIS A 280 -17.81 5.08 -6.91
C HIS A 280 -19.30 5.44 -6.92
N GLY A 281 -19.69 6.32 -6.00
CA GLY A 281 -20.98 7.01 -6.00
C GLY A 281 -20.93 8.28 -6.85
N TYR A 282 -19.80 8.98 -6.94
CA TYR A 282 -19.66 10.26 -7.67
C TYR A 282 -20.73 11.30 -7.26
N GLY A 283 -20.98 11.43 -5.97
CA GLY A 283 -22.05 12.29 -5.47
C GLY A 283 -23.40 11.58 -5.33
N GLU A 284 -23.52 10.34 -5.81
CA GLU A 284 -24.75 9.52 -5.74
C GLU A 284 -24.49 8.21 -4.96
N PRO A 285 -24.50 8.23 -3.61
CA PRO A 285 -24.22 7.04 -2.78
C PRO A 285 -25.11 5.84 -3.10
N GLU A 286 -26.36 6.07 -3.49
CA GLU A 286 -27.27 5.00 -3.91
C GLU A 286 -26.71 4.20 -5.11
N SER A 287 -26.02 4.87 -6.04
CA SER A 287 -25.42 4.25 -7.24
C SER A 287 -24.38 3.19 -6.87
N SER A 288 -23.56 3.43 -5.84
CA SER A 288 -22.56 2.46 -5.39
C SER A 288 -23.20 1.28 -4.65
N LEU A 289 -24.20 1.53 -3.79
CA LEU A 289 -24.94 0.48 -3.07
C LEU A 289 -25.77 -0.40 -4.02
N GLU A 290 -26.35 0.17 -5.07
CA GLU A 290 -27.06 -0.59 -6.10
C GLU A 290 -26.11 -1.53 -6.88
N LYS A 291 -24.91 -1.06 -7.24
CA LYS A 291 -23.88 -1.89 -7.89
C LYS A 291 -23.40 -2.99 -6.94
N LEU A 292 -23.20 -2.68 -5.66
CA LEU A 292 -22.84 -3.67 -4.64
C LEU A 292 -23.95 -4.69 -4.38
N THR A 293 -25.22 -4.26 -4.47
CA THR A 293 -26.40 -5.14 -4.42
C THR A 293 -26.46 -6.07 -5.63
N ALA A 294 -26.23 -5.55 -6.85
CA ALA A 294 -26.13 -6.38 -8.05
C ALA A 294 -24.99 -7.40 -7.95
N LEU A 295 -23.84 -6.97 -7.41
CA LEU A 295 -22.72 -7.87 -7.11
C LEU A 295 -23.15 -8.98 -6.15
N ARG A 296 -23.72 -8.64 -4.98
CA ARG A 296 -24.24 -9.59 -3.99
C ARG A 296 -25.17 -10.63 -4.63
N ASP A 297 -26.13 -10.17 -5.41
CA ASP A 297 -27.17 -11.03 -6.02
C ASP A 297 -26.60 -11.95 -7.11
N SER A 298 -25.43 -11.61 -7.67
CA SER A 298 -24.75 -12.41 -8.69
C SER A 298 -23.84 -13.53 -8.15
N LEU A 299 -23.48 -13.52 -6.87
CA LEU A 299 -22.43 -14.41 -6.35
C LEU A 299 -22.82 -15.89 -6.31
N GLY A 300 -24.12 -16.21 -6.33
CA GLY A 300 -24.62 -17.59 -6.38
C GLY A 300 -24.25 -18.45 -5.16
N VAL A 301 -23.76 -17.85 -4.07
CA VAL A 301 -23.32 -18.52 -2.85
C VAL A 301 -23.90 -17.80 -1.63
N ALA A 302 -24.10 -18.54 -0.52
CA ALA A 302 -24.62 -17.94 0.70
C ALA A 302 -23.63 -16.95 1.35
N PRO A 303 -24.14 -15.88 1.99
CA PRO A 303 -23.33 -15.00 2.83
C PRO A 303 -22.79 -15.76 4.03
N ARG A 304 -21.61 -15.35 4.52
CA ARG A 304 -20.98 -15.93 5.70
C ARG A 304 -20.67 -14.84 6.71
N LYS A 305 -20.82 -15.14 8.00
CA LYS A 305 -20.27 -14.29 9.07
C LYS A 305 -18.78 -14.61 9.23
N VAL A 306 -17.94 -13.59 9.23
CA VAL A 306 -16.50 -13.70 9.49
C VAL A 306 -16.13 -12.87 10.71
N HIS A 307 -15.27 -13.42 11.57
CA HIS A 307 -14.72 -12.75 12.74
C HIS A 307 -13.20 -12.67 12.61
N LEU A 308 -12.67 -11.45 12.51
CA LEU A 308 -11.25 -11.16 12.38
C LEU A 308 -10.69 -10.64 13.69
N LYS A 309 -9.55 -11.19 14.13
CA LYS A 309 -8.93 -10.85 15.42
C LYS A 309 -7.83 -9.81 15.28
N GLY A 310 -7.79 -8.89 16.24
CA GLY A 310 -6.76 -7.88 16.39
C GLY A 310 -7.02 -6.63 15.54
N PRO A 311 -6.24 -5.55 15.78
CA PRO A 311 -6.25 -4.39 14.90
C PRO A 311 -5.89 -4.77 13.46
N LEU A 312 -6.65 -4.27 12.50
CA LEU A 312 -6.46 -4.55 11.09
C LEU A 312 -6.13 -3.27 10.32
N SER A 313 -5.02 -3.29 9.58
CA SER A 313 -4.71 -2.26 8.60
C SER A 313 -4.82 -2.83 7.18
N LEU A 314 -5.92 -2.54 6.50
CA LEU A 314 -6.24 -3.05 5.17
C LEU A 314 -5.60 -2.17 4.09
N LYS A 315 -4.41 -2.59 3.64
CA LYS A 315 -3.63 -1.91 2.58
C LYS A 315 -3.88 -2.42 1.15
N ARG A 316 -4.92 -3.23 0.97
CA ARG A 316 -5.37 -3.83 -0.30
C ARG A 316 -6.90 -3.77 -0.38
N ALA A 317 -7.44 -3.81 -1.60
CA ALA A 317 -8.88 -3.83 -1.78
C ALA A 317 -9.50 -5.04 -1.05
N PHE A 318 -10.59 -4.81 -0.35
CA PHE A 318 -11.25 -5.80 0.49
C PHE A 318 -12.70 -5.97 0.06
N PHE A 319 -13.14 -7.22 -0.01
CA PHE A 319 -14.53 -7.56 -0.26
C PHE A 319 -14.94 -8.72 0.63
N HIS A 320 -16.11 -8.61 1.27
CA HIS A 320 -16.71 -9.72 2.01
C HIS A 320 -18.19 -9.91 1.70
N HIS A 321 -18.58 -11.18 1.51
CA HIS A 321 -19.96 -11.57 1.32
C HIS A 321 -20.61 -12.08 2.62
N GLY A 322 -21.45 -11.25 3.24
CA GLY A 322 -22.08 -11.49 4.54
C GLY A 322 -21.61 -10.52 5.62
N ASP A 323 -21.84 -10.88 6.88
CA ASP A 323 -21.48 -10.04 8.04
C ASP A 323 -19.98 -10.12 8.35
N LEU A 324 -19.40 -8.99 8.73
CA LEU A 324 -18.01 -8.86 9.14
C LEU A 324 -17.94 -8.36 10.59
N GLU A 325 -17.15 -9.03 11.41
CA GLU A 325 -16.84 -8.62 12.78
C GLU A 325 -15.32 -8.50 12.96
N VAL A 326 -14.85 -7.39 13.53
CA VAL A 326 -13.44 -7.09 13.78
C VAL A 326 -13.22 -6.82 15.28
N ASP A 327 -12.36 -7.61 15.91
CA ASP A 327 -11.95 -7.47 17.31
C ASP A 327 -10.70 -6.56 17.41
N GLY A 328 -10.92 -5.25 17.32
CA GLY A 328 -9.88 -4.23 17.34
C GLY A 328 -10.21 -3.03 16.45
N ASP A 329 -9.22 -2.16 16.23
CA ASP A 329 -9.32 -1.07 15.25
C ASP A 329 -9.35 -1.60 13.81
N LEU A 330 -10.00 -0.85 12.92
CA LEU A 330 -10.03 -1.10 11.49
C LEU A 330 -9.55 0.14 10.73
N ASP A 331 -8.33 0.08 10.19
CA ASP A 331 -7.76 1.11 9.32
C ASP A 331 -7.91 0.70 7.86
N ILE A 332 -8.60 1.51 7.07
CA ILE A 332 -8.92 1.22 5.67
C ILE A 332 -8.10 2.16 4.79
N TYR A 333 -7.18 1.61 3.99
CA TYR A 333 -6.34 2.38 3.07
C TYR A 333 -6.70 2.19 1.59
N ARG A 334 -7.64 1.29 1.30
CA ARG A 334 -8.00 0.84 -0.05
C ARG A 334 -9.49 0.53 -0.11
N PRO A 335 -10.09 0.45 -1.31
CA PRO A 335 -11.50 0.17 -1.49
C PRO A 335 -11.99 -1.01 -0.65
N PHE A 336 -13.10 -0.82 0.06
CA PHE A 336 -13.64 -1.74 1.04
C PHE A 336 -15.12 -1.93 0.78
N ALA A 337 -15.55 -3.19 0.58
CA ALA A 337 -16.95 -3.50 0.30
C ALA A 337 -17.45 -4.68 1.13
N VAL A 338 -18.59 -4.51 1.81
CA VAL A 338 -19.23 -5.57 2.60
C VAL A 338 -20.71 -5.62 2.27
N THR A 339 -21.21 -6.83 1.98
CA THR A 339 -22.62 -7.01 1.58
C THR A 339 -23.58 -7.25 2.75
N GLY A 340 -23.06 -7.45 3.96
CA GLY A 340 -23.82 -7.56 5.22
C GLY A 340 -23.50 -6.41 6.18
N ASN A 341 -23.66 -6.68 7.47
CA ASN A 341 -23.34 -5.73 8.55
C ASN A 341 -21.86 -5.76 8.90
N VAL A 342 -21.35 -4.63 9.38
CA VAL A 342 -19.99 -4.49 9.89
C VAL A 342 -20.03 -4.14 11.37
N ILE A 343 -19.34 -4.93 12.20
CA ILE A 343 -19.17 -4.67 13.63
C ILE A 343 -17.68 -4.56 13.91
N VAL A 344 -17.24 -3.42 14.45
CA VAL A 344 -15.85 -3.17 14.83
C VAL A 344 -15.82 -2.84 16.31
N HIS A 345 -15.09 -3.62 17.11
CA HIS A 345 -15.02 -3.40 18.57
C HIS A 345 -14.05 -2.27 18.97
N GLY A 346 -13.41 -1.62 17.99
CA GLY A 346 -12.55 -0.45 18.16
C GLY A 346 -12.91 0.70 17.21
N VAL A 347 -11.91 1.47 16.82
CA VAL A 347 -12.07 2.64 15.95
C VAL A 347 -12.06 2.21 14.48
N VAL A 348 -12.99 2.74 13.68
CA VAL A 348 -12.93 2.67 12.21
C VAL A 348 -12.31 3.96 11.70
N ARG A 349 -11.20 3.82 10.96
CA ARG A 349 -10.52 4.94 10.30
C ARG A 349 -10.48 4.71 8.82
N ASP A 350 -11.09 5.61 8.06
CA ASP A 350 -10.62 5.87 6.72
C ASP A 350 -9.22 6.48 6.80
N CYS A 351 -8.26 5.95 6.05
CA CYS A 351 -6.87 6.40 6.07
C CYS A 351 -6.36 6.77 4.66
N ALA A 352 -7.25 6.86 3.67
CA ALA A 352 -6.87 7.21 2.31
C ALA A 352 -7.80 8.26 1.70
N ASN A 353 -7.20 9.32 1.16
CA ASN A 353 -7.93 10.42 0.51
C ASN A 353 -8.89 10.00 -0.63
N ASP A 354 -8.69 8.82 -1.24
CA ASP A 354 -9.53 8.27 -2.32
C ASP A 354 -10.16 6.93 -1.89
N SER A 355 -10.42 6.72 -0.61
CA SER A 355 -11.03 5.48 -0.15
C SER A 355 -12.48 5.37 -0.66
N LEU A 356 -12.86 4.14 -1.01
CA LEU A 356 -14.22 3.79 -1.46
C LEU A 356 -14.76 2.77 -0.50
N ILE A 357 -15.52 3.21 0.48
CA ILE A 357 -16.05 2.34 1.54
C ILE A 357 -17.55 2.16 1.30
N ASN A 358 -17.97 0.93 1.08
CA ASN A 358 -19.35 0.58 0.76
C ASN A 358 -19.84 -0.59 1.64
N VAL A 359 -20.83 -0.36 2.48
CA VAL A 359 -21.43 -1.36 3.35
C VAL A 359 -22.93 -1.44 3.06
N LEU A 360 -23.45 -2.60 2.64
CA LEU A 360 -24.90 -2.72 2.38
C LEU A 360 -25.74 -2.75 3.67
N GLY A 361 -25.21 -3.32 4.75
CA GLY A 361 -25.87 -3.36 6.05
C GLY A 361 -25.61 -2.12 6.89
N GLY A 362 -25.70 -2.27 8.22
CA GLY A 362 -25.30 -1.24 9.17
C GLY A 362 -23.84 -1.37 9.62
N LEU A 363 -23.32 -0.31 10.23
CA LEU A 363 -21.99 -0.25 10.84
C LEU A 363 -22.13 0.01 12.35
N LYS A 364 -21.50 -0.83 13.17
CA LYS A 364 -21.34 -0.57 14.61
C LYS A 364 -19.86 -0.42 14.94
N CYS A 365 -19.49 0.63 15.65
CA CYS A 365 -18.11 0.89 16.04
C CYS A 365 -17.99 1.65 17.36
N HIS A 366 -16.77 1.75 17.88
CA HIS A 366 -16.51 2.64 19.01
C HIS A 366 -16.52 4.10 18.53
N ALA A 367 -15.75 4.41 17.49
CA ALA A 367 -15.73 5.71 16.85
C ALA A 367 -15.42 5.57 15.36
N LEU A 368 -15.84 6.54 14.56
CA LEU A 368 -15.64 6.58 13.11
C LEU A 368 -14.96 7.88 12.70
N TYR A 369 -13.87 7.76 11.96
CA TYR A 369 -13.23 8.85 11.23
C TYR A 369 -13.31 8.57 9.73
N THR A 370 -13.75 9.55 8.94
CA THR A 370 -13.69 9.47 7.49
C THR A 370 -13.35 10.82 6.84
N ASP A 371 -12.51 10.77 5.81
CA ASP A 371 -12.20 11.86 4.88
C ASP A 371 -12.37 11.47 3.40
N GLY A 372 -12.81 10.24 3.11
CA GLY A 372 -13.17 9.75 1.77
C GLY A 372 -14.66 9.42 1.59
N GLU A 373 -14.97 8.73 0.49
CA GLU A 373 -16.34 8.32 0.14
C GLU A 373 -16.76 7.11 0.97
N PHE A 374 -17.66 7.32 1.94
CA PHE A 374 -18.09 6.32 2.91
C PHE A 374 -19.60 6.15 2.89
N THR A 375 -20.07 5.06 2.27
CA THR A 375 -21.50 4.78 2.12
C THR A 375 -21.92 3.54 2.89
N VAL A 376 -22.91 3.70 3.77
CA VAL A 376 -23.55 2.65 4.56
C VAL A 376 -25.03 2.60 4.20
N GLY A 377 -25.54 1.43 3.82
CA GLY A 377 -26.94 1.26 3.43
C GLY A 377 -27.91 1.27 4.62
N GLY A 378 -27.43 0.94 5.82
CA GLY A 378 -28.17 1.02 7.08
C GLY A 378 -27.70 2.15 8.00
N ASP A 379 -27.87 1.96 9.29
CA ASP A 379 -27.45 2.91 10.32
C ASP A 379 -25.96 2.79 10.64
N ILE A 380 -25.35 3.91 11.04
CA ILE A 380 -24.05 3.96 11.71
C ILE A 380 -24.33 4.14 13.21
N GLU A 381 -23.91 3.20 14.04
CA GLU A 381 -23.96 3.29 15.49
C GLU A 381 -22.53 3.35 16.05
N ALA A 382 -22.08 4.55 16.40
CA ALA A 382 -20.81 4.77 17.09
C ALA A 382 -21.07 5.02 18.58
N ARG A 383 -20.19 4.51 19.45
CA ARG A 383 -20.31 4.77 20.88
C ARG A 383 -19.98 6.22 21.25
N ASP A 384 -18.86 6.72 20.74
CA ASP A 384 -18.28 7.99 21.17
C ASP A 384 -18.38 9.05 20.07
N VAL A 385 -17.52 9.01 19.05
CA VAL A 385 -17.40 10.11 18.07
C VAL A 385 -17.58 9.58 16.65
N VAL A 386 -18.36 10.30 15.85
CA VAL A 386 -18.32 10.25 14.38
C VAL A 386 -17.78 11.56 13.88
N LEU A 387 -16.72 11.51 13.08
CA LEU A 387 -16.12 12.67 12.44
C LEU A 387 -16.04 12.41 10.93
N GLY A 388 -16.88 13.10 10.16
CA GLY A 388 -16.81 13.15 8.70
C GLY A 388 -16.20 14.50 8.27
N TYR A 389 -15.18 14.49 7.41
CA TYR A 389 -14.46 15.71 7.08
C TYR A 389 -13.94 15.81 5.63
N TYR A 390 -14.42 16.84 4.90
CA TYR A 390 -13.75 17.64 3.86
C TYR A 390 -13.44 17.03 2.46
N ASN A 391 -13.46 17.90 1.43
CA ASN A 391 -13.10 17.74 -0.01
C ASN A 391 -14.05 16.94 -0.94
N ASP A 392 -15.28 17.39 -1.15
CA ASP A 392 -16.18 16.86 -2.22
C ASP A 392 -16.55 15.36 -2.10
N HIS A 393 -16.34 14.74 -0.93
CA HIS A 393 -16.67 13.34 -0.64
C HIS A 393 -17.89 13.23 0.28
N ILE A 394 -18.60 12.10 0.20
CA ILE A 394 -19.86 11.88 0.93
C ILE A 394 -19.72 10.77 1.98
N LEU A 395 -20.09 11.07 3.22
CA LEU A 395 -20.50 10.13 4.26
C LEU A 395 -22.02 9.95 4.19
N SER A 396 -22.48 8.77 3.77
CA SER A 396 -23.92 8.46 3.66
C SER A 396 -24.32 7.29 4.54
N ALA A 397 -25.45 7.42 5.21
CA ALA A 397 -26.07 6.39 6.05
C ALA A 397 -27.59 6.63 6.16
N GLY A 398 -28.33 5.65 6.69
CA GLY A 398 -29.72 5.87 7.10
C GLY A 398 -29.79 6.87 8.27
N THR A 399 -29.31 6.45 9.43
CA THR A 399 -29.12 7.31 10.62
C THR A 399 -27.73 7.14 11.22
N ILE A 400 -27.10 8.24 11.62
CA ILE A 400 -25.87 8.28 12.40
C ILE A 400 -26.23 8.50 13.87
N LYS A 401 -25.91 7.51 14.70
CA LYS A 401 -26.12 7.53 16.16
C LYS A 401 -24.78 7.57 16.86
N ALA A 402 -24.52 8.61 17.65
CA ALA A 402 -23.27 8.75 18.39
C ALA A 402 -23.41 9.67 19.61
N ARG A 403 -22.45 9.66 20.53
CA ARG A 403 -22.39 10.70 21.57
C ARG A 403 -22.10 12.07 20.94
N VAL A 404 -21.14 12.12 20.01
CA VAL A 404 -20.79 13.33 19.27
C VAL A 404 -20.71 13.06 17.78
N VAL A 405 -21.36 13.90 16.99
CA VAL A 405 -21.20 13.95 15.53
C VAL A 405 -20.57 15.29 15.16
N ILE A 406 -19.47 15.24 14.41
CA ILE A 406 -18.78 16.41 13.86
C ILE A 406 -18.74 16.23 12.35
N GLU A 407 -19.33 17.16 11.60
CA GLU A 407 -19.44 17.08 10.15
C GLU A 407 -19.21 18.41 9.45
N ASP A 408 -19.10 18.34 8.13
CA ASP A 408 -18.93 19.45 7.19
C ASP A 408 -20.08 19.37 6.16
N ASP A 409 -20.83 20.46 5.93
CA ASP A 409 -22.19 20.50 5.32
C ASP A 409 -22.23 19.90 3.90
N HIS A 410 -21.11 19.90 3.17
CA HIS A 410 -21.06 19.31 1.84
C HIS A 410 -20.96 17.78 1.80
N ALA A 411 -20.87 17.09 2.96
CA ALA A 411 -20.43 15.70 3.02
C ALA A 411 -21.40 14.70 3.65
N THR A 412 -22.35 15.08 4.52
CA THR A 412 -23.18 14.08 5.22
C THR A 412 -24.59 13.92 4.62
N MET A 413 -24.89 12.71 4.14
CA MET A 413 -26.22 12.31 3.69
C MET A 413 -26.81 11.25 4.65
N ALA A 414 -27.24 11.70 5.84
CA ALA A 414 -27.86 10.86 6.86
C ALA A 414 -28.75 11.67 7.82
N SER A 415 -29.67 11.01 8.53
CA SER A 415 -30.26 11.60 9.75
C SER A 415 -29.27 11.51 10.91
N VAL A 416 -29.23 12.50 11.81
CA VAL A 416 -28.31 12.51 12.96
C VAL A 416 -29.08 12.42 14.28
N GLU A 417 -28.73 11.43 15.10
CA GLU A 417 -29.21 11.25 16.48
C GLU A 417 -28.00 11.26 17.43
N ALA A 418 -27.65 12.43 17.96
CA ALA A 418 -26.48 12.59 18.83
C ALA A 418 -26.74 13.46 20.06
N GLU A 419 -25.97 13.24 21.15
CA GLU A 419 -26.02 14.13 22.32
C GLU A 419 -25.49 15.53 21.97
N GLN A 420 -24.47 15.58 21.13
CA GLN A 420 -23.91 16.80 20.56
C GLN A 420 -23.70 16.61 19.06
N HIS A 421 -24.13 17.59 18.27
CA HIS A 421 -23.96 17.61 16.82
C HIS A 421 -23.35 18.97 16.42
N PHE A 422 -22.22 18.91 15.71
CA PHE A 422 -21.47 20.07 15.24
C PHE A 422 -21.36 20.02 13.72
N ASP A 423 -21.96 21.01 13.06
CA ASP A 423 -21.80 21.28 11.64
C ASP A 423 -20.75 22.39 11.45
N MET A 424 -19.72 22.10 10.67
CA MET A 424 -18.54 22.95 10.45
C MET A 424 -18.68 23.94 9.30
N ASP A 425 -19.77 23.95 8.52
CA ASP A 425 -19.91 24.85 7.35
C ASP A 425 -20.85 26.04 7.65
N THR A 426 -21.82 25.86 8.55
CA THR A 426 -22.49 26.99 9.24
C THR A 426 -21.50 27.88 10.02
N TYR A 427 -20.26 27.41 10.18
CA TYR A 427 -19.14 28.05 10.85
C TYR A 427 -18.41 29.13 9.99
N SER A 428 -18.32 28.95 8.67
CA SER A 428 -17.51 29.83 7.80
C SER A 428 -18.27 31.06 7.26
N GLN A 429 -19.60 31.11 7.45
CA GLN A 429 -20.47 32.22 7.02
C GLN A 429 -20.90 33.18 8.14
N GLY A 430 -20.20 33.18 9.29
CA GLY A 430 -20.39 34.18 10.35
C GLY A 430 -21.54 33.93 11.34
N TYR A 431 -22.02 32.68 11.46
CA TYR A 431 -23.04 32.29 12.44
C TYR A 431 -22.55 31.26 13.49
N GLY A 432 -21.27 30.88 13.46
CA GLY A 432 -20.66 29.86 14.33
C GLY A 432 -19.88 30.39 15.55
N GLU A 433 -20.39 31.37 16.29
CA GLU A 433 -19.77 31.75 17.58
C GLU A 433 -19.81 30.54 18.54
N GLY A 434 -18.65 30.07 19.01
CA GLY A 434 -18.55 29.14 20.15
C GLY A 434 -18.27 27.66 19.87
N VAL A 435 -18.10 27.21 18.61
CA VAL A 435 -17.85 25.77 18.33
C VAL A 435 -16.50 25.28 18.87
N PRO A 436 -15.35 25.94 18.59
CA PRO A 436 -14.08 25.60 19.23
C PRO A 436 -14.17 25.62 20.75
N GLU A 437 -14.87 26.60 21.31
CA GLU A 437 -15.07 26.75 22.75
C GLU A 437 -15.88 25.58 23.30
N ARG A 438 -16.99 25.20 22.66
CA ARG A 438 -17.82 24.04 23.05
C ARG A 438 -17.11 22.72 22.86
N LEU A 439 -16.31 22.57 21.81
CA LEU A 439 -15.44 21.42 21.63
C LEU A 439 -14.39 21.37 22.75
N ARG A 440 -13.82 22.50 23.17
CA ARG A 440 -12.89 22.59 24.31
C ARG A 440 -13.56 22.32 25.65
N GLU A 441 -14.82 22.72 25.84
CA GLU A 441 -15.62 22.36 27.02
C GLU A 441 -15.91 20.86 27.07
N LEU A 442 -16.12 20.23 25.91
CA LEU A 442 -16.47 18.83 25.80
C LEU A 442 -15.27 17.89 25.88
N PHE A 443 -14.19 18.22 25.16
CA PHE A 443 -13.01 17.38 25.03
C PHE A 443 -11.85 17.86 25.91
N VAL A 444 -11.00 16.91 26.32
CA VAL A 444 -9.79 17.18 27.11
C VAL A 444 -8.76 18.01 26.34
N ASP A 445 -7.90 18.74 27.03
CA ASP A 445 -6.93 19.65 26.39
C ASP A 445 -5.93 18.91 25.49
N GLU A 446 -5.63 17.64 25.77
CA GLU A 446 -4.66 16.85 25.00
C GLU A 446 -5.08 16.57 23.56
N VAL A 447 -6.37 16.65 23.21
CA VAL A 447 -6.81 16.49 21.81
C VAL A 447 -6.76 17.78 21.02
N PHE A 448 -6.17 18.85 21.56
CA PHE A 448 -5.97 20.11 20.87
C PHE A 448 -4.48 20.39 20.66
N LYS A 449 -4.15 20.93 19.48
CA LYS A 449 -2.80 21.41 19.15
C LYS A 449 -2.81 22.93 19.02
N GLU A 450 -1.77 23.59 19.55
CA GLU A 450 -1.55 25.02 19.33
C GLU A 450 -1.04 25.24 17.89
N GLU A 451 -1.62 26.21 17.18
CA GLU A 451 -1.11 26.64 15.87
C GLU A 451 -0.43 28.02 16.01
N GLU A 452 0.73 28.19 15.38
CA GLU A 452 1.56 29.41 15.51
C GLU A 452 0.95 30.64 14.81
N GLU A 453 -0.03 30.46 13.90
CA GLU A 453 -0.56 31.50 13.00
C GLU A 453 -2.07 31.80 13.15
N GLU A 454 -2.84 31.02 13.93
CA GLU A 454 -4.27 31.25 14.21
C GLU A 454 -4.49 31.55 15.71
N GLU A 455 -5.41 32.45 16.06
CA GLU A 455 -5.80 32.72 17.46
C GLU A 455 -6.61 31.53 18.05
N GLY A 456 -5.94 30.41 18.34
CA GLY A 456 -6.51 29.34 19.17
C GLY A 456 -6.05 27.91 18.83
N ALA A 457 -6.14 27.01 19.81
CA ALA A 457 -5.84 25.60 19.62
C ALA A 457 -6.92 24.87 18.78
N ARG A 458 -6.49 24.11 17.77
CA ARG A 458 -7.34 23.35 16.83
C ARG A 458 -7.47 21.89 17.30
N LEU A 459 -8.63 21.28 17.09
CA LEU A 459 -8.83 19.85 17.35
C LEU A 459 -7.84 19.01 16.52
N ASP A 460 -6.99 18.26 17.20
CA ASP A 460 -6.11 17.25 16.63
C ASP A 460 -6.89 15.93 16.52
N LYS A 461 -7.39 15.68 15.30
CA LYS A 461 -8.14 14.47 14.97
C LYS A 461 -7.29 13.21 15.15
N GLY A 462 -6.00 13.28 14.83
CA GLY A 462 -5.09 12.16 14.99
C GLY A 462 -4.98 11.75 16.45
N GLU A 463 -4.77 12.73 17.34
CA GLU A 463 -4.70 12.49 18.78
C GLU A 463 -6.06 12.07 19.35
N LEU A 464 -7.18 12.67 18.93
CA LEU A 464 -8.52 12.27 19.34
C LEU A 464 -8.77 10.78 19.09
N PHE A 465 -8.62 10.32 17.85
CA PHE A 465 -8.87 8.92 17.50
C PHE A 465 -7.79 7.97 18.04
N TYR A 466 -6.55 8.44 18.22
CA TYR A 466 -5.53 7.69 18.95
C TYR A 466 -5.96 7.42 20.40
N ARG A 467 -6.38 8.45 21.15
CA ARG A 467 -6.83 8.29 22.54
C ARG A 467 -8.02 7.36 22.67
N ILE A 468 -9.02 7.51 21.79
CA ILE A 468 -10.18 6.60 21.72
C ILE A 468 -9.71 5.15 21.52
N SER A 469 -8.82 4.90 20.56
CA SER A 469 -8.27 3.55 20.30
C SER A 469 -7.49 2.95 21.47
N LYS A 470 -6.92 3.80 22.33
CA LYS A 470 -6.17 3.39 23.53
C LYS A 470 -7.03 3.33 24.79
N GLY A 471 -8.32 3.63 24.69
CA GLY A 471 -9.22 3.73 25.85
C GLY A 471 -8.83 4.87 26.80
N LEU A 472 -8.10 5.87 26.31
CA LEU A 472 -7.76 7.07 27.07
C LEU A 472 -8.96 8.02 27.11
N PRO A 473 -9.13 8.80 28.19
CA PRO A 473 -10.20 9.78 28.28
C PRO A 473 -10.09 10.82 27.15
N VAL A 474 -11.21 11.06 26.47
CA VAL A 474 -11.34 12.15 25.49
C VAL A 474 -12.36 13.20 25.92
N PHE A 475 -13.38 12.82 26.69
CA PHE A 475 -14.38 13.75 27.22
C PHE A 475 -13.98 14.27 28.59
N ARG A 476 -14.26 15.55 28.85
CA ARG A 476 -14.23 16.09 30.22
C ARG A 476 -15.37 15.47 31.04
N THR A 477 -15.12 15.32 32.35
CA THR A 477 -16.09 14.81 33.34
C THR A 477 -17.06 15.85 33.82
#